data_AF-A0A494TI37-F1
#
_entry.id   AF-A0A494TI37-F1
#
_cell.length_a   1.000
_cell.length_b   1.000
_cell.length_c   1.000
_cell.angle_alpha   90.00
_cell.angle_beta   90.00
_cell.angle_gamma   90.00
#
_symmetry.space_group_name_H-M   'P 1'
#
loop_
_entity.id
_entity.type
_entity.pdbx_description
1 polymer ?
#
loop_
_entity_poly.entity_id
_entity_poly.type
_entity_poly.pdbx_seq_one_letter_code
_entity_poly.pdbx_strand_id
1 'polypeptide(L)'
;MRGITKVRQNLYLDRKLNDALEALAAGPGGNKSHLVNAAVADWLERQGSKKIDDLLKVRLDRMSRDQQRISRDVNIVLESLALFVQYYLSVNAQLPQADHIARAAGRARFAEYIRIVGEQLASGKRTLGAADTEIGS
;
A
#
# COMPACT_ATOMS: atom_id res chain seq x y z
N MET A 1 -0.38 -39.12 -21.43
CA MET A 1 -0.41 -37.79 -22.08
C MET A 1 -1.68 -37.71 -22.94
N ARG A 2 -2.69 -36.95 -22.52
CA ARG A 2 -3.92 -36.76 -23.30
C ARG A 2 -3.56 -35.87 -24.50
N GLY A 3 -3.65 -36.41 -25.71
CA GLY A 3 -3.38 -35.65 -26.93
C GLY A 3 -4.29 -34.41 -26.97
N ILE A 4 -3.70 -33.24 -27.24
CA ILE A 4 -4.46 -32.00 -27.39
C ILE A 4 -5.35 -32.17 -28.63
N THR A 5 -6.66 -32.34 -28.41
CA THR A 5 -7.64 -32.45 -29.49
C THR A 5 -7.80 -31.08 -30.15
N LYS A 6 -7.28 -30.93 -31.38
CA LYS A 6 -7.46 -29.71 -32.17
C LYS A 6 -8.85 -29.71 -32.80
N VAL A 7 -9.66 -28.69 -32.51
CA VAL A 7 -10.98 -28.50 -33.14
C VAL A 7 -10.81 -27.60 -34.37
N ARG A 8 -11.29 -28.05 -35.53
CA ARG A 8 -11.26 -27.24 -36.76
C ARG A 8 -12.29 -26.12 -36.65
N GLN A 9 -11.82 -24.88 -36.76
CA GLN A 9 -12.66 -23.67 -36.84
C GLN A 9 -12.55 -23.09 -38.24
N ASN A 10 -13.68 -22.72 -38.85
CA ASN A 10 -13.69 -22.01 -40.13
C ASN A 10 -13.90 -20.52 -39.84
N LEU A 11 -12.83 -19.73 -39.98
CA LEU A 11 -12.81 -18.31 -39.63
C LEU A 11 -12.41 -17.54 -40.88
N TYR A 12 -13.06 -16.40 -41.11
CA TYR A 12 -12.63 -15.47 -42.14
C TYR A 12 -11.59 -14.52 -41.54
N LEU A 13 -10.47 -14.36 -42.25
CA LEU A 13 -9.43 -13.38 -41.94
C LEU A 13 -9.45 -12.32 -43.04
N ASP A 14 -9.30 -11.05 -42.65
CA ASP A 14 -9.09 -9.99 -43.61
C ASP A 14 -7.84 -10.26 -44.44
N ARG A 15 -7.85 -9.85 -45.71
CA ARG A 15 -6.75 -10.08 -46.66
C ARG A 15 -5.40 -9.66 -46.07
N LYS A 16 -5.31 -8.44 -45.53
CA LYS A 16 -4.10 -7.91 -44.90
C LYS A 16 -3.60 -8.78 -43.75
N LEU A 17 -4.52 -9.35 -42.96
CA LEU A 17 -4.17 -10.21 -41.83
C LEU A 17 -3.72 -11.60 -42.28
N ASN A 18 -4.35 -12.16 -43.33
CA ASN A 18 -3.89 -13.42 -43.92
C ASN A 18 -2.48 -13.28 -44.51
N ASP A 19 -2.21 -12.18 -45.23
CA ASP A 19 -0.90 -11.94 -45.86
C ASP A 19 0.20 -11.80 -44.78
N ALA A 20 -0.10 -11.07 -43.70
CA ALA A 20 0.82 -10.95 -42.55
C ALA A 20 1.05 -12.31 -41.85
N LEU A 21 -0.01 -13.11 -41.69
CA LEU A 21 0.10 -14.45 -41.10
C LEU A 21 0.88 -15.42 -42.00
N GLU A 22 0.74 -15.30 -43.32
CA GLU A 22 1.56 -16.04 -44.29
C GLU A 22 3.03 -15.70 -44.18
N ALA A 23 3.36 -14.41 -44.15
CA ALA A 23 4.73 -13.95 -43.97
C ALA A 23 5.34 -14.46 -42.65
N LEU A 24 4.57 -14.47 -41.56
CA LEU A 24 5.03 -15.00 -40.26
C LEU A 24 5.20 -16.53 -40.27
N ALA A 25 4.29 -17.25 -40.92
CA ALA A 25 4.35 -18.70 -41.05
C ALA A 25 5.46 -19.19 -42.00
N ALA A 26 5.95 -18.32 -42.89
CA ALA A 26 7.11 -18.58 -43.73
C ALA A 26 8.44 -18.53 -42.96
N GLY A 27 8.45 -17.96 -41.75
CA GLY A 27 9.60 -17.94 -40.85
C GLY A 27 9.68 -19.18 -39.93
N PRO A 28 10.62 -19.19 -38.96
CA PRO A 28 10.79 -20.31 -38.02
C PRO A 28 9.62 -20.49 -37.02
N GLY A 29 8.58 -19.64 -37.07
CA GLY A 29 7.48 -19.57 -36.10
C GLY A 29 6.43 -20.69 -36.18
N GLY A 30 6.60 -21.65 -37.08
CA GLY A 30 5.68 -22.78 -37.26
C GLY A 30 4.48 -22.47 -38.15
N ASN A 31 3.54 -23.41 -38.26
CA ASN A 31 2.40 -23.28 -39.17
C ASN A 31 1.36 -22.25 -38.70
N LYS A 32 0.53 -21.75 -39.63
CA LYS A 32 -0.52 -20.74 -39.36
C LYS A 32 -1.39 -21.09 -38.15
N SER A 33 -1.79 -22.37 -38.02
CA SER A 33 -2.61 -22.83 -36.89
C SER A 33 -1.88 -22.75 -35.56
N HIS A 34 -0.58 -23.00 -35.51
CA HIS A 34 0.22 -22.85 -34.30
C HIS A 34 0.30 -21.38 -33.88
N LEU A 35 0.63 -20.49 -34.83
CA LEU A 35 0.72 -19.04 -34.58
C LEU A 35 -0.61 -18.45 -34.09
N VAL A 36 -1.73 -18.81 -34.72
CA VAL A 36 -3.06 -18.34 -34.30
C VAL A 36 -3.42 -18.88 -32.91
N ASN A 37 -3.17 -20.16 -32.62
CA ASN A 37 -3.43 -20.70 -31.28
C ASN A 37 -2.58 -20.01 -30.21
N ALA A 38 -1.29 -19.79 -30.47
CA ALA A 38 -0.40 -19.10 -29.54
C ALA A 38 -0.86 -17.66 -29.27
N ALA A 39 -1.19 -16.91 -30.34
CA ALA A 39 -1.65 -15.53 -30.22
C ALA A 39 -3.00 -15.43 -29.49
N VAL A 40 -3.95 -16.34 -29.76
CA VAL A 40 -5.25 -16.35 -29.08
C VAL A 40 -5.10 -16.76 -27.61
N ALA A 41 -4.26 -17.74 -27.30
CA ALA A 41 -4.00 -18.15 -25.92
C ALA A 41 -3.39 -17.01 -25.10
N ASP A 42 -2.36 -16.35 -25.63
CA ASP A 42 -1.70 -15.19 -25.02
C ASP A 42 -2.67 -13.99 -24.88
N TRP A 43 -3.53 -13.74 -25.87
CA TRP A 43 -4.56 -12.71 -25.75
C TRP A 43 -5.59 -13.03 -24.65
N LEU A 44 -6.06 -14.28 -24.56
CA LEU A 44 -7.00 -14.70 -23.53
C LEU A 44 -6.39 -14.61 -22.12
N GLU A 45 -5.12 -14.97 -21.97
CA GLU A 45 -4.38 -14.84 -20.72
C GLU A 45 -4.28 -13.37 -20.29
N ARG A 46 -3.88 -12.48 -21.22
CA ARG A 46 -3.81 -11.03 -20.97
C ARG A 46 -5.15 -10.41 -20.65
N GLN A 47 -6.25 -10.85 -21.27
CA GLN A 47 -7.59 -10.36 -20.95
C GLN A 47 -8.01 -10.77 -19.53
N GLY A 48 -7.68 -12.01 -19.14
CA GLY A 48 -7.90 -12.49 -17.78
C GLY A 48 -7.10 -11.70 -16.74
N SER A 49 -5.81 -11.47 -17.00
CA SER A 49 -4.93 -10.70 -16.10
C SER A 49 -5.34 -9.24 -16.02
N LYS A 50 -5.65 -8.59 -17.16
CA LYS A 50 -6.01 -7.17 -17.22
C LYS A 50 -7.20 -6.83 -16.34
N LYS A 51 -8.24 -7.66 -16.31
CA LYS A 51 -9.41 -7.43 -15.44
C LYS A 51 -9.04 -7.49 -13.96
N ILE A 52 -8.15 -8.41 -13.58
CA ILE A 52 -7.67 -8.53 -12.21
C ILE A 52 -6.78 -7.34 -11.85
N ASP A 53 -5.86 -6.97 -12.75
CA ASP A 53 -4.95 -5.84 -12.58
C ASP A 53 -5.70 -4.52 -12.43
N ASP A 54 -6.73 -4.29 -13.24
CA ASP A 54 -7.59 -3.10 -13.16
C ASP A 54 -8.32 -3.02 -11.80
N LEU A 55 -8.87 -4.15 -11.33
CA LEU A 55 -9.52 -4.22 -10.02
C LEU A 55 -8.54 -4.04 -8.85
N LEU A 56 -7.35 -4.63 -8.95
CA LEU A 56 -6.29 -4.50 -7.95
C LEU A 56 -5.79 -3.07 -7.87
N LYS A 57 -5.60 -2.40 -9.01
CA LYS A 57 -5.19 -0.99 -9.08
C LYS A 57 -6.18 -0.09 -8.33
N VAL A 58 -7.49 -0.25 -8.58
CA VAL A 58 -8.52 0.53 -7.87
C VAL A 58 -8.49 0.28 -6.36
N ARG A 59 -8.28 -0.97 -5.94
CA ARG A 59 -8.17 -1.32 -4.51
C ARG A 59 -6.93 -0.71 -3.86
N LEU A 60 -5.78 -0.81 -4.52
CA LEU A 60 -4.53 -0.22 -4.06
C LEU A 60 -4.62 1.30 -3.96
N ASP A 61 -5.24 1.97 -4.94
CA ASP A 61 -5.48 3.41 -4.90
C ASP A 61 -6.35 3.81 -3.71
N ARG A 62 -7.38 3.01 -3.38
CA ARG A 62 -8.19 3.23 -2.17
C ARG A 62 -7.36 3.05 -0.90
N MET A 63 -6.60 1.97 -0.80
CA MET A 63 -5.72 1.71 0.36
C MET A 63 -4.71 2.83 0.57
N SER A 64 -4.09 3.34 -0.50
CA SER A 64 -3.16 4.47 -0.43
C SER A 64 -3.83 5.74 0.12
N ARG A 65 -5.04 6.06 -0.34
CA ARG A 65 -5.82 7.20 0.18
C ARG A 65 -6.19 7.03 1.65
N ASP A 66 -6.59 5.82 2.06
CA ASP A 66 -6.90 5.53 3.46
C ASP A 66 -5.65 5.64 4.33
N GLN A 67 -4.48 5.16 3.86
CA GLN A 67 -3.21 5.31 4.55
C GLN A 67 -2.80 6.78 4.72
N GLN A 68 -2.99 7.61 3.69
CA GLN A 68 -2.76 9.06 3.78
C GLN A 68 -3.69 9.73 4.79
N ARG A 69 -4.97 9.32 4.84
CA ARG A 69 -5.92 9.82 5.85
C ARG A 69 -5.49 9.43 7.26
N ILE A 70 -5.15 8.16 7.49
CA ILE A 70 -4.66 7.67 8.79
C ILE A 70 -3.40 8.43 9.21
N SER A 71 -2.45 8.64 8.29
CA SER A 71 -1.23 9.38 8.59
C SER A 71 -1.51 10.82 9.03
N ARG A 72 -2.49 11.47 8.39
CA ARG A 72 -2.96 12.81 8.78
C ARG A 72 -3.62 12.79 10.16
N ASP A 73 -4.51 11.83 10.40
CA ASP A 73 -5.21 11.70 11.67
C ASP A 73 -4.22 11.44 12.83
N VAL A 74 -3.22 10.58 12.60
CA VAL A 74 -2.13 10.32 13.55
C VAL A 74 -1.34 11.60 13.85
N ASN A 75 -1.00 12.40 12.83
CA ASN A 75 -0.31 13.68 13.06
C ASN A 75 -1.16 14.65 13.90
N ILE A 76 -2.47 14.74 13.63
CA ILE A 76 -3.39 15.57 14.42
C ILE A 76 -3.44 15.10 15.87
N VAL A 77 -3.52 13.78 16.11
CA VAL A 77 -3.51 13.22 17.47
C VAL A 77 -2.18 13.50 18.18
N LEU A 78 -1.04 13.36 17.50
CA LEU A 78 0.27 13.67 18.06
C LEU A 78 0.41 15.15 18.41
N GLU A 79 -0.03 16.05 17.55
CA GLU A 79 -0.03 17.49 17.81
C GLU A 79 -0.95 17.86 18.98
N SER A 80 -2.14 17.26 19.03
CA SER A 80 -3.10 17.46 20.13
C SER A 80 -2.54 16.96 21.46
N LEU A 81 -1.88 15.80 21.46
CA LEU A 81 -1.23 15.23 22.64
C LEU A 81 -0.06 16.11 23.10
N ALA A 82 0.77 16.60 22.17
CA ALA A 82 1.86 17.51 22.48
C ALA A 82 1.35 18.79 23.16
N LEU A 83 0.31 19.41 22.59
CA LEU A 83 -0.33 20.60 23.16
C LEU A 83 -0.97 20.29 24.53
N PHE A 84 -1.63 19.13 24.69
CA PHE A 84 -2.20 18.71 25.96
C PHE A 84 -1.14 18.54 27.04
N VAL A 85 -0.03 17.83 26.75
CA VAL A 85 1.06 17.65 27.71
C VAL A 85 1.69 19.00 28.06
N GLN A 86 1.91 19.86 27.08
CA GLN A 86 2.44 21.21 27.32
C GLN A 86 1.51 22.04 28.22
N TYR A 87 0.21 22.03 27.95
CA TYR A 87 -0.80 22.70 28.77
C TYR A 87 -0.83 22.13 30.19
N TYR A 88 -0.87 20.81 30.33
CA TYR A 88 -0.89 20.12 31.61
C TYR A 88 0.34 20.46 32.47
N LEU A 89 1.54 20.46 31.86
CA LEU A 89 2.80 20.83 32.55
C LEU A 89 2.90 22.32 32.88
N SER A 90 2.18 23.18 32.15
CA SER A 90 2.13 24.62 32.40
C SER A 90 1.14 24.98 33.51
N VAL A 91 -0.03 24.31 33.55
CA VAL A 91 -1.12 24.61 34.51
C VAL A 91 -0.90 23.94 35.87
N ASN A 92 -0.34 22.72 35.91
CA ASN A 92 -0.03 22.06 37.19
C ASN A 92 1.27 22.59 37.83
N ALA A 93 1.98 23.49 37.16
CA ALA A 93 3.03 24.27 37.80
C ALA A 93 2.35 25.29 38.74
N GLN A 94 2.11 24.92 39.99
CA GLN A 94 1.73 25.84 41.06
C GLN A 94 2.86 26.86 41.25
N LEU A 95 2.90 27.90 40.42
CA LEU A 95 3.81 29.02 40.54
C LEU A 95 2.96 30.27 40.81
N PRO A 96 3.02 30.84 42.02
CA PRO A 96 2.27 32.05 42.37
C PRO A 96 2.80 33.34 41.70
N GLN A 97 3.52 33.26 40.56
CA GLN A 97 4.12 34.44 39.93
C GLN A 97 4.11 34.39 38.39
N ALA A 98 3.77 35.56 37.84
CA ALA A 98 3.85 36.02 36.44
C ALA A 98 3.78 34.96 35.34
N ASP A 99 2.69 35.02 34.59
CA ASP A 99 2.27 34.20 33.44
C ASP A 99 3.40 33.88 32.41
N HIS A 100 4.45 34.71 32.30
CA HIS A 100 5.59 34.46 31.41
C HIS A 100 6.59 33.41 31.95
N ILE A 101 6.86 33.40 33.26
CA ILE A 101 7.80 32.46 33.90
C ILE A 101 7.19 31.05 33.90
N ALA A 102 5.89 30.95 34.23
CA ALA A 102 5.15 29.69 34.19
C ALA A 102 5.15 29.06 32.79
N ARG A 103 4.90 29.86 31.74
CA ARG A 103 4.99 29.39 30.33
C ARG A 103 6.39 28.94 29.94
N ALA A 104 7.44 29.66 30.37
CA ALA A 104 8.82 29.27 30.09
C ALA A 104 9.20 27.94 30.77
N ALA A 105 8.80 27.76 32.03
CA ALA A 105 8.99 26.51 32.76
C ALA A 105 8.22 25.33 32.13
N GLY A 106 6.99 25.56 31.67
CA GLY A 106 6.19 24.57 30.94
C GLY A 106 6.86 24.10 29.65
N ARG A 107 7.41 25.05 28.85
CA ARG A 107 8.18 24.72 27.63
C ARG A 107 9.42 23.88 27.94
N ALA A 108 10.17 24.24 28.99
CA ALA A 108 11.38 23.50 29.37
C ALA A 108 11.06 22.05 29.79
N ARG A 109 10.01 21.84 30.60
CA ARG A 109 9.57 20.49 30.99
C ARG A 109 9.05 19.68 29.81
N PHE A 110 8.35 20.33 28.87
CA PHE A 110 7.89 19.66 27.65
C PHE A 110 9.06 19.19 26.78
N ALA A 111 10.09 20.01 26.58
CA ALA A 111 11.28 19.62 25.84
C ALA A 111 12.00 18.41 26.48
N GLU A 112 12.10 18.38 27.81
CA GLU A 112 12.68 17.26 28.55
C GLU A 112 11.83 15.99 28.43
N TYR A 113 10.50 16.10 28.49
CA TYR A 113 9.60 14.98 28.22
C TYR A 113 9.80 14.41 26.81
N ILE A 114 9.90 15.27 25.79
CA ILE A 114 10.15 14.83 24.40
C ILE A 114 11.49 14.10 24.28
N ARG A 115 12.54 14.56 24.98
CA ARG A 115 13.84 13.88 25.03
C ARG A 115 13.71 12.46 25.58
N ILE A 116 13.07 12.29 26.74
CA ILE A 116 12.87 10.98 27.38
C ILE A 116 12.03 10.04 26.48
N VAL A 117 10.96 10.55 25.88
CA VAL A 117 10.14 9.78 24.93
C VAL A 117 10.96 9.34 23.71
N GLY A 118 11.80 10.22 23.17
CA GLY A 118 12.71 9.89 22.06
C GLY A 118 13.70 8.78 22.41
N GLU A 119 14.32 8.85 23.59
CA GLU A 119 15.21 7.80 24.11
C GLU A 119 14.48 6.47 24.29
N GLN A 120 13.27 6.50 24.84
CA GLN A 120 12.44 5.31 25.01
C GLN A 120 12.04 4.69 23.66
N LEU A 121 11.65 5.50 22.67
CA LEU A 121 11.36 5.00 21.31
C LEU A 121 12.58 4.36 20.65
N ALA A 122 13.75 5.02 20.74
CA ALA A 122 15.00 4.50 20.19
C ALA A 122 15.43 3.18 20.86
N SER A 123 15.06 2.99 22.13
CA SER A 123 15.32 1.73 22.86
C SER A 123 14.47 0.54 22.37
N GLY A 124 13.42 0.77 21.56
CA GLY A 124 12.55 -0.27 21.03
C GLY A 124 11.61 -0.95 22.05
N LYS A 125 11.66 -0.55 23.32
CA LYS A 125 10.80 -1.10 24.38
C LYS A 125 9.38 -0.54 24.25
N ARG A 126 8.44 -1.39 23.82
CA ARG A 126 7.01 -1.05 23.79
C ARG A 126 6.49 -0.76 25.19
N THR A 127 6.08 0.49 25.42
CA THR A 127 5.42 0.92 26.66
C THR A 127 3.91 0.67 26.66
N LEU A 128 3.30 0.46 25.48
CA LEU A 128 1.90 0.11 25.30
C LEU A 128 1.82 -1.28 24.66
N GLY A 129 1.23 -2.25 25.36
CA GLY A 129 1.00 -3.61 24.85
C GLY A 129 1.58 -4.78 25.67
N ALA A 130 1.74 -4.66 26.98
CA ALA A 130 2.11 -5.79 27.85
C ALA A 130 0.87 -6.50 28.44
N ALA A 131 -0.14 -6.77 27.63
CA ALA A 131 -1.33 -7.53 28.07
C ALA A 131 -2.02 -8.22 26.90
N ASP A 132 -1.32 -9.12 26.19
CA ASP A 132 -1.95 -10.06 25.23
C ASP A 132 -1.05 -11.29 25.03
N THR A 133 -0.73 -12.02 26.11
CA THR A 133 -0.07 -13.34 26.01
C THR A 133 -0.71 -14.39 26.92
N GLU A 134 -2.03 -14.33 27.08
CA GLU A 134 -2.80 -15.43 27.66
C GLU A 134 -4.04 -15.70 26.79
N ILE A 135 -3.83 -16.21 25.58
CA ILE A 135 -4.83 -17.06 24.92
C ILE A 135 -4.09 -18.27 24.37
N GLY A 136 -4.08 -19.33 25.17
CA GLY A 136 -3.43 -20.59 24.86
C GLY A 136 -3.61 -21.60 25.98
N SER A 137 -4.84 -22.09 26.16
CA SER A 137 -5.14 -23.39 26.77
C SER A 137 -6.32 -24.00 26.02
#